data_AF-B7FWF2-F1
#
_entry.id   AF-B7FWF2-F1
#
_cell.length_a   1.000
_cell.length_b   1.000
_cell.length_c   1.000
_cell.angle_alpha   90.00
_cell.angle_beta   90.00
_cell.angle_gamma   90.00
#
_symmetry.space_group_name_H-M   'P 1'
#
loop_
_entity.id
_entity.type
_entity.pdbx_description
1 polymer ?
#
loop_
_entity_poly.entity_id
_entity_poly.type
_entity_poly.pdbx_seq_one_letter_code
_entity_poly.pdbx_strand_id
1 'polypeptide(L)'
;MTMRALVVPATRGLMVLVVANILTRYCAGVEVPRASNEGTTIGKVPSWRDCHIFLAPARWEGGGWAVFAGRDFVANEIVEMAPLFLPLEYETPAVRNSVLDDFIYGYMRLESDASPGKESGSHVHMLANMVLGGTMFYNHGGTPPPNVVYTTFGREPTASQLESANAVGFVAKRAIRAGEELFSNYGEQYSDGGQRWFADRNLILQSVSPAQSTIEQSELASVKQLYCSKIYAGMGQPTFAERLSPLWPDFLPSQWRTLHHQLAPTDAPLDHVVTKSAVRVGERIEITPALVLSRKYHDLENTALATLVFFWDDLTPDHQETLRQLRHGDDSLGSYAVQYQGALSEWKRTDRWSRVEDVAILAAAGSLAMVNRVGTRDGYRESSIGGTANCRLVIRSARYGWSGSSGTNTSKFQLLDGNAGLVLELIATADLDVGTVLRLNLPQTVGSHSQLRRVLQETGQPLPTKDILPRNESNSIKSDLYPSTVKPDEL
;
A
#
# COMPACT_ATOMS: atom_id res chain seq x y z
N MET A 1 -22.23 -52.97 27.96
CA MET A 1 -22.46 -53.20 26.51
C MET A 1 -21.41 -52.40 25.75
N THR A 2 -20.19 -52.93 25.69
CA THR A 2 -19.58 -53.71 24.58
C THR A 2 -18.84 -52.82 23.58
N MET A 3 -17.54 -52.64 23.89
CA MET A 3 -16.46 -52.41 22.93
C MET A 3 -16.52 -53.43 21.79
N ARG A 4 -16.18 -52.98 20.57
CA ARG A 4 -15.63 -53.87 19.54
C ARG A 4 -14.29 -53.31 19.08
N ALA A 5 -13.24 -54.04 19.46
CA ALA A 5 -11.94 -54.00 18.85
C ALA A 5 -12.00 -54.65 17.46
N LEU A 6 -11.17 -54.18 16.54
CA LEU A 6 -10.79 -54.95 15.36
C LEU A 6 -9.26 -55.03 15.32
N VAL A 7 -8.77 -56.26 15.19
CA VAL A 7 -7.39 -56.70 15.28
C VAL A 7 -7.06 -57.43 13.97
N VAL A 8 -6.09 -56.89 13.20
CA VAL A 8 -4.92 -57.56 12.54
C VAL A 8 -5.27 -58.51 11.34
N PRO A 9 -4.49 -58.60 10.22
CA PRO A 9 -3.04 -58.79 10.25
C PRO A 9 -2.14 -58.12 9.20
N ALA A 10 -0.87 -58.03 9.61
CA ALA A 10 0.30 -57.81 8.78
C ALA A 10 0.76 -59.14 8.14
N THR A 11 1.19 -59.07 6.88
CA THR A 11 2.06 -60.07 6.25
C THR A 11 3.11 -59.40 5.36
N ARG A 12 4.29 -60.02 5.37
CA ARG A 12 5.62 -59.56 4.93
C ARG A 12 5.90 -59.75 3.44
N GLY A 13 6.92 -59.02 2.94
CA GLY A 13 7.72 -59.33 1.75
C GLY A 13 8.30 -58.05 1.11
N LEU A 14 9.40 -57.46 1.61
CA LEU A 14 10.83 -57.73 1.38
C LEU A 14 11.38 -57.34 -0.03
N MET A 15 12.24 -56.31 0.00
CA MET A 15 13.44 -56.02 -0.81
C MET A 15 13.35 -55.65 -2.31
N VAL A 16 13.81 -54.42 -2.64
CA VAL A 16 15.00 -54.01 -3.44
C VAL A 16 14.80 -52.51 -3.75
N LEU A 17 15.75 -51.58 -3.81
CA LEU A 17 17.10 -51.34 -3.30
C LEU A 17 17.43 -49.91 -3.83
N VAL A 18 17.98 -49.03 -2.98
CA VAL A 18 18.91 -47.92 -3.30
C VAL A 18 18.53 -46.92 -4.41
N VAL A 19 18.27 -45.67 -4.03
CA VAL A 19 18.96 -44.41 -4.47
C VAL A 19 18.14 -43.24 -3.88
N ALA A 20 18.61 -42.66 -2.77
CA ALA A 20 18.31 -41.27 -2.36
C ALA A 20 19.05 -40.96 -1.05
N ASN A 21 20.38 -40.94 -1.09
CA ASN A 21 21.21 -40.55 0.05
C ASN A 21 22.26 -39.49 -0.37
N ILE A 22 21.80 -38.48 -1.13
CA ILE A 22 22.66 -37.37 -1.64
C ILE A 22 22.08 -35.96 -1.38
N LEU A 23 20.86 -35.80 -0.85
CA LEU A 23 20.26 -34.45 -0.68
C LEU A 23 20.02 -33.97 0.76
N THR A 24 20.49 -34.71 1.77
CA THR A 24 20.29 -34.34 3.19
C THR A 24 21.55 -33.81 3.90
N ARG A 25 22.60 -33.43 3.15
CA ARG A 25 23.86 -32.91 3.72
C ARG A 25 24.23 -31.47 3.34
N TYR A 26 23.30 -30.67 2.80
CA TYR A 26 23.56 -29.26 2.45
C TYR A 26 22.78 -28.21 3.27
N CYS A 27 22.14 -28.60 4.38
CA CYS A 27 21.44 -27.64 5.26
C CYS A 27 21.85 -27.76 6.74
N ALA A 28 23.11 -28.08 7.02
CA ALA A 28 23.68 -27.99 8.35
C ALA A 28 24.92 -27.09 8.30
N GLY A 29 24.84 -25.91 8.91
CA GLY A 29 25.99 -25.04 9.16
C GLY A 29 26.08 -23.78 8.30
N VAL A 30 25.07 -22.90 8.38
CA VAL A 30 25.35 -21.45 8.29
C VAL A 30 25.07 -20.89 9.67
N GLU A 31 26.09 -20.88 10.52
CA GLU A 31 26.09 -20.01 11.69
C GLU A 31 26.04 -18.57 11.17
N VAL A 32 24.89 -17.92 11.36
CA VAL A 32 24.77 -16.48 11.16
C VAL A 32 25.74 -15.84 12.16
N PRO A 33 26.74 -15.06 11.72
CA PRO A 33 27.60 -14.35 12.65
C PRO A 33 26.72 -13.43 13.50
N ARG A 34 26.64 -13.71 14.80
CA ARG A 34 26.23 -12.69 15.78
C ARG A 34 27.32 -11.63 15.70
N ALA A 35 27.02 -10.54 14.98
CA ALA A 35 27.82 -9.34 15.06
C ALA A 35 27.91 -8.94 16.53
N SER A 36 29.11 -9.08 17.10
CA SER A 36 29.46 -8.53 18.40
C SER A 36 29.33 -7.01 18.28
N ASN A 37 28.30 -6.47 18.94
CA ASN A 37 28.06 -5.04 19.08
C ASN A 37 29.16 -4.42 19.95
N GLU A 38 30.31 -4.12 19.35
CA GLU A 38 31.28 -3.19 19.92
C GLU A 38 31.01 -1.79 19.37
N GLY A 39 30.39 -0.96 20.21
CA GLY A 39 30.81 0.43 20.40
C GLY A 39 30.61 1.46 19.29
N THR A 40 29.98 1.17 18.15
CA THR A 40 29.51 2.26 17.26
C THR A 40 28.33 2.96 17.91
N THR A 41 28.47 4.24 18.22
CA THR A 41 27.35 5.16 18.49
C THR A 41 26.34 4.99 17.37
N ILE A 42 25.26 4.24 17.63
CA ILE A 42 24.20 3.99 16.67
C ILE A 42 23.65 5.36 16.31
N GLY A 43 24.02 5.88 15.14
CA GLY A 43 23.50 7.13 14.63
C GLY A 43 21.99 7.05 14.71
N LYS A 44 21.36 8.02 15.39
CA LYS A 44 19.91 8.07 15.55
C LYS A 44 19.31 7.98 14.15
N VAL A 45 18.55 6.92 13.88
CA VAL A 45 17.88 6.74 12.59
C VAL A 45 17.02 7.99 12.35
N PRO A 46 17.15 8.66 11.20
CA PRO A 46 16.32 9.81 10.87
C PRO A 46 14.84 9.48 11.05
N SER A 47 14.07 10.36 11.70
CA SER A 47 12.66 10.11 12.04
C SER A 47 11.81 9.72 10.84
N TRP A 48 12.03 10.32 9.66
CA TRP A 48 11.29 9.99 8.44
C TRP A 48 11.45 8.53 7.97
N ARG A 49 12.51 7.84 8.42
CA ARG A 49 12.75 6.42 8.15
C ARG A 49 12.08 5.51 9.18
N ASP A 50 11.62 6.07 10.31
CA ASP A 50 10.84 5.31 11.27
C ASP A 50 9.44 5.03 10.71
N CYS A 51 8.85 3.98 11.23
CA CYS A 51 7.53 3.55 10.90
C CYS A 51 6.54 4.26 11.81
N HIS A 52 6.06 5.44 11.36
CA HIS A 52 5.09 6.25 12.09
C HIS A 52 3.70 5.63 12.13
N ILE A 53 3.31 4.95 11.05
CA ILE A 53 2.13 4.13 10.94
C ILE A 53 2.49 2.84 10.20
N PHE A 54 1.70 1.80 10.39
CA PHE A 54 1.81 0.58 9.59
C PHE A 54 0.46 -0.08 9.45
N LEU A 55 0.35 -0.89 8.41
CA LEU A 55 -0.84 -1.67 8.13
C LEU A 55 -0.60 -3.13 8.54
N ALA A 56 -1.48 -3.66 9.37
CA ALA A 56 -1.44 -5.04 9.82
C ALA A 56 -2.85 -5.62 9.88
N PRO A 57 -3.02 -6.95 10.00
CA PRO A 57 -4.32 -7.53 10.30
C PRO A 57 -4.90 -6.91 11.58
N ALA A 58 -6.19 -6.59 11.56
CA ALA A 58 -6.90 -6.10 12.72
C ALA A 58 -6.85 -7.13 13.87
N ARG A 59 -6.80 -6.66 15.12
CA ARG A 59 -6.74 -7.57 16.29
C ARG A 59 -8.10 -8.13 16.70
N TRP A 60 -9.17 -7.62 16.11
CA TRP A 60 -10.55 -7.92 16.47
C TRP A 60 -11.26 -8.64 15.32
N GLU A 61 -12.23 -9.49 15.68
CA GLU A 61 -12.94 -10.35 14.73
C GLU A 61 -13.76 -9.55 13.71
N GLY A 62 -13.56 -9.83 12.42
CA GLY A 62 -14.26 -9.14 11.33
C GLY A 62 -13.61 -7.83 10.88
N GLY A 63 -12.57 -7.34 11.56
CA GLY A 63 -11.90 -6.07 11.21
C GLY A 63 -10.98 -6.12 10.01
N GLY A 64 -10.67 -7.31 9.47
CA GLY A 64 -9.82 -7.48 8.30
C GLY A 64 -8.41 -6.91 8.49
N TRP A 65 -8.08 -5.84 7.76
CA TRP A 65 -6.82 -5.10 7.87
C TRP A 65 -7.08 -3.75 8.52
N ALA A 66 -6.11 -3.26 9.28
CA ALA A 66 -6.20 -2.02 10.03
C ALA A 66 -4.87 -1.26 10.02
N VAL A 67 -4.96 0.06 10.18
CA VAL A 67 -3.79 0.94 10.34
C VAL A 67 -3.53 1.17 11.82
N PHE A 68 -2.28 1.03 12.23
CA PHE A 68 -1.84 1.21 13.61
C PHE A 68 -0.82 2.34 13.72
N ALA A 69 -0.87 3.06 14.83
CA ALA A 69 0.14 4.03 15.22
C ALA A 69 1.46 3.31 15.55
N GLY A 70 2.53 3.61 14.83
CA GLY A 70 3.88 3.10 15.11
C GLY A 70 4.68 3.95 16.09
N ARG A 71 4.14 5.10 16.50
CA ARG A 71 4.64 6.02 17.53
C ARG A 71 3.49 6.79 18.18
N ASP A 72 3.80 7.60 19.18
CA ASP A 72 2.84 8.53 19.75
C ASP A 72 2.61 9.73 18.81
N PHE A 73 1.37 10.22 18.75
CA PHE A 73 0.96 11.44 18.05
C PHE A 73 0.31 12.41 19.02
N VAL A 74 0.49 13.71 18.78
CA VAL A 74 -0.26 14.76 19.48
C VAL A 74 -1.52 15.16 18.71
N ALA A 75 -2.46 15.82 19.38
CA ALA A 75 -3.68 16.29 18.73
C ALA A 75 -3.36 17.29 17.60
N ASN A 76 -4.07 17.16 16.47
CA ASN A 76 -3.88 17.92 15.23
C ASN A 76 -2.55 17.68 14.51
N GLU A 77 -1.78 16.64 14.86
CA GLU A 77 -0.61 16.24 14.09
C GLU A 77 -1.01 15.50 12.80
N ILE A 78 -0.32 15.73 11.68
CA ILE A 78 -0.48 14.89 10.49
C ILE A 78 -0.03 13.48 10.83
N VAL A 79 -0.94 12.54 10.68
CA VAL A 79 -0.70 11.11 10.90
C VAL A 79 -0.17 10.47 9.62
N GLU A 80 -0.74 10.85 8.48
CA GLU A 80 -0.37 10.34 7.15
C GLU A 80 -0.62 11.40 6.09
N MET A 81 0.30 11.51 5.14
CA MET A 81 0.01 12.06 3.81
C MET A 81 0.09 10.91 2.83
N ALA A 82 -0.97 10.71 2.07
CA ALA A 82 -1.05 9.62 1.13
C ALA A 82 0.04 9.76 0.05
N PRO A 83 0.74 8.66 -0.30
CA PRO A 83 1.76 8.67 -1.35
C PRO A 83 1.19 9.03 -2.71
N LEU A 84 -0.09 8.71 -2.95
CA LEU A 84 -0.82 9.01 -4.17
C LEU A 84 -2.31 9.04 -3.88
N PHE A 85 -3.04 9.94 -4.53
CA PHE A 85 -4.49 9.86 -4.62
C PHE A 85 -4.95 10.11 -6.06
N LEU A 86 -6.10 9.54 -6.40
CA LEU A 86 -6.68 9.60 -7.73
C LEU A 86 -8.16 10.01 -7.61
N PRO A 87 -8.49 11.26 -7.98
CA PRO A 87 -9.87 11.67 -8.15
C PRO A 87 -10.52 10.84 -9.28
N LEU A 88 -11.68 10.29 -8.98
CA LEU A 88 -12.49 9.46 -9.87
C LEU A 88 -13.90 10.05 -9.92
N GLU A 89 -14.57 9.94 -11.06
CA GLU A 89 -15.98 10.30 -11.15
C GLU A 89 -16.82 9.27 -10.38
N TYR A 90 -17.46 9.72 -9.29
CA TYR A 90 -18.20 8.85 -8.37
C TYR A 90 -19.32 8.09 -9.09
N GLU A 91 -20.01 8.73 -10.03
CA GLU A 91 -21.16 8.14 -10.74
C GLU A 91 -20.79 7.11 -11.81
N THR A 92 -19.49 6.87 -12.05
CA THR A 92 -19.09 5.85 -13.01
C THR A 92 -19.42 4.44 -12.49
N PRO A 93 -19.89 3.53 -13.35
CA PRO A 93 -20.05 2.12 -12.98
C PRO A 93 -18.76 1.52 -12.38
N ALA A 94 -17.59 1.95 -12.88
CA ALA A 94 -16.27 1.58 -12.38
C ALA A 94 -16.11 1.72 -10.87
N VAL A 95 -16.69 2.77 -10.30
CA VAL A 95 -16.65 3.03 -8.88
C VAL A 95 -17.88 2.40 -8.20
N ARG A 96 -19.10 2.82 -8.55
CA ARG A 96 -20.33 2.45 -7.80
C ARG A 96 -20.67 0.97 -7.80
N ASN A 97 -20.21 0.25 -8.81
CA ASN A 97 -20.51 -1.17 -9.00
C ASN A 97 -19.24 -2.03 -8.83
N SER A 98 -18.24 -1.54 -8.10
CA SER A 98 -17.05 -2.32 -7.77
C SER A 98 -16.75 -2.23 -6.28
N VAL A 99 -15.84 -3.09 -5.81
CA VAL A 99 -15.32 -3.01 -4.44
C VAL A 99 -14.69 -1.65 -4.13
N LEU A 100 -14.32 -0.85 -5.14
CA LEU A 100 -13.71 0.47 -4.91
C LEU A 100 -14.65 1.41 -4.15
N ASP A 101 -15.97 1.28 -4.27
CA ASP A 101 -16.94 2.11 -3.53
C ASP A 101 -16.76 2.03 -1.99
N ASP A 102 -16.12 0.96 -1.50
CA ASP A 102 -15.85 0.72 -0.08
C ASP A 102 -14.59 1.43 0.40
N PHE A 103 -13.74 1.86 -0.54
CA PHE A 103 -12.36 2.27 -0.34
C PHE A 103 -12.06 3.67 -0.90
N ILE A 104 -13.11 4.43 -1.25
CA ILE A 104 -13.00 5.79 -1.74
C ILE A 104 -13.46 6.80 -0.69
N TYR A 105 -12.84 7.97 -0.72
CA TYR A 105 -13.20 9.13 0.09
C TYR A 105 -13.91 10.18 -0.76
N GLY A 106 -14.71 11.03 -0.13
CA GLY A 106 -15.24 12.21 -0.81
C GLY A 106 -14.12 13.21 -1.12
N TYR A 107 -14.17 13.82 -2.29
CA TYR A 107 -13.23 14.86 -2.70
C TYR A 107 -13.95 16.01 -3.38
N MET A 108 -13.77 17.22 -2.84
CA MET A 108 -14.38 18.42 -3.38
C MET A 108 -13.39 19.12 -4.31
N ARG A 109 -13.76 19.26 -5.57
CA ARG A 109 -13.04 20.04 -6.58
C ARG A 109 -13.80 21.32 -6.88
N LEU A 110 -13.09 22.44 -6.94
CA LEU A 110 -13.66 23.72 -7.37
C LEU A 110 -13.42 23.85 -8.87
N GLU A 111 -14.47 23.74 -9.68
CA GLU A 111 -14.38 23.96 -11.11
C GLU A 111 -14.90 25.37 -11.44
N SER A 112 -14.09 26.14 -12.16
CA SER A 112 -14.54 27.38 -12.76
C SER A 112 -15.10 27.08 -14.14
N ASP A 113 -16.37 27.43 -14.39
CA ASP A 113 -16.95 27.37 -15.73
C ASP A 113 -16.28 28.41 -16.65
N ALA A 114 -15.15 28.05 -17.22
CA ALA A 114 -14.44 28.86 -18.22
C ALA A 114 -15.07 28.72 -19.63
N SER A 115 -16.37 28.43 -19.71
CA SER A 115 -17.08 28.41 -20.99
C SER A 115 -17.25 29.85 -21.50
N PRO A 116 -16.76 30.18 -22.70
CA PRO A 116 -16.89 31.53 -23.25
C PRO A 116 -18.37 31.95 -23.31
N GLY A 117 -18.74 32.99 -22.55
CA GLY A 117 -20.08 33.58 -22.57
C GLY A 117 -21.07 33.11 -21.49
N LYS A 118 -20.68 32.24 -20.55
CA LYS A 118 -21.44 32.00 -19.32
C LYS A 118 -20.86 32.85 -18.19
N GLU A 119 -21.73 33.43 -17.34
CA GLU A 119 -21.29 34.07 -16.10
C GLU A 119 -20.45 33.07 -15.30
N SER A 120 -19.28 33.51 -14.84
CA SER A 120 -18.29 32.69 -14.15
C SER A 120 -18.84 32.21 -12.80
N GLY A 121 -19.61 31.13 -12.82
CA GLY A 121 -19.99 30.36 -11.65
C GLY A 121 -18.85 29.42 -11.30
N SER A 122 -18.36 29.47 -10.06
CA SER A 122 -17.57 28.36 -9.52
C SER A 122 -18.55 27.32 -8.98
N HIS A 123 -18.46 26.10 -9.49
CA HIS A 123 -19.28 24.98 -9.00
C HIS A 123 -18.38 24.02 -8.21
N VAL A 124 -18.91 23.52 -7.08
CA VAL A 124 -18.25 22.49 -6.29
C VAL A 124 -18.62 21.14 -6.91
N HIS A 125 -17.64 20.48 -7.52
CA HIS A 125 -17.79 19.14 -8.05
C HIS A 125 -17.35 18.13 -6.99
N MET A 126 -18.27 17.25 -6.59
CA MET A 126 -17.97 16.17 -5.64
C MET A 126 -17.52 14.92 -6.41
N LEU A 127 -16.26 14.56 -6.24
CA LEU A 127 -15.63 13.39 -6.83
C LEU A 127 -15.45 12.28 -5.78
N ALA A 128 -15.32 11.05 -6.26
CA ALA A 128 -14.70 9.98 -5.49
C ALA A 128 -13.19 10.21 -5.46
N ASN A 129 -12.52 9.78 -4.39
CA ASN A 129 -11.08 9.81 -4.33
C ASN A 129 -10.54 8.48 -3.84
N MET A 130 -9.85 7.78 -4.73
CA MET A 130 -9.11 6.59 -4.37
C MET A 130 -7.76 7.01 -3.82
N VAL A 131 -7.46 6.62 -2.59
CA VAL A 131 -6.22 7.03 -1.92
C VAL A 131 -5.36 5.80 -1.68
N LEU A 132 -4.15 5.77 -2.27
CA LEU A 132 -3.21 4.66 -2.04
C LEU A 132 -2.51 4.83 -0.68
N GLY A 133 -1.88 3.75 -0.22
CA GLY A 133 -1.18 3.71 1.07
C GLY A 133 -2.09 3.28 2.22
N GLY A 134 -1.63 3.47 3.46
CA GLY A 134 -2.40 3.07 4.65
C GLY A 134 -3.78 3.73 4.68
N THR A 135 -3.88 4.94 4.11
CA THR A 135 -5.10 5.76 4.02
C THR A 135 -6.33 4.96 3.58
N MET A 136 -6.18 3.97 2.70
CA MET A 136 -7.34 3.21 2.21
C MET A 136 -7.95 2.23 3.23
N PHE A 137 -7.25 1.88 4.31
CA PHE A 137 -7.65 0.81 5.24
C PHE A 137 -7.86 1.27 6.68
N TYR A 138 -8.19 2.55 6.88
CA TYR A 138 -8.60 3.05 8.19
C TYR A 138 -10.01 2.56 8.47
N ASN A 139 -10.17 1.68 9.46
CA ASN A 139 -11.48 1.20 9.86
C ASN A 139 -12.38 2.32 10.40
N HIS A 140 -13.68 2.10 10.32
CA HIS A 140 -14.68 2.98 10.91
C HIS A 140 -14.64 2.94 12.45
N GLY A 141 -14.63 4.11 13.09
CA GLY A 141 -14.74 4.26 14.54
C GLY A 141 -16.18 4.56 14.96
N GLY A 142 -16.90 3.56 15.48
CA GLY A 142 -18.17 3.78 16.18
C GLY A 142 -17.93 4.00 17.69
N THR A 143 -17.35 2.98 18.32
CA THR A 143 -16.80 3.05 19.69
C THR A 143 -15.55 2.16 19.69
N PRO A 144 -14.34 2.69 19.99
CA PRO A 144 -14.06 4.07 20.36
C PRO A 144 -14.39 5.07 19.23
N PRO A 145 -14.62 6.35 19.58
CA PRO A 145 -14.80 7.38 18.59
C PRO A 145 -13.56 7.50 17.69
N PRO A 146 -13.72 7.95 16.43
CA PRO A 146 -12.62 8.14 15.50
C PRO A 146 -11.53 9.00 16.12
N ASN A 147 -10.29 8.53 16.06
CA ASN A 147 -9.12 9.22 16.59
C ASN A 147 -8.33 9.96 15.50
N VAL A 148 -8.69 9.77 14.23
CA VAL A 148 -8.20 10.56 13.09
C VAL A 148 -9.36 11.17 12.28
N VAL A 149 -9.05 12.17 11.46
CA VAL A 149 -9.97 12.79 10.50
C VAL A 149 -9.31 12.88 9.13
N TYR A 150 -10.05 12.52 8.09
CA TYR A 150 -9.59 12.65 6.72
C TYR A 150 -9.57 14.13 6.33
N THR A 151 -8.52 14.58 5.66
CA THR A 151 -8.40 15.97 5.22
C THR A 151 -7.66 16.07 3.90
N THR A 152 -7.87 17.21 3.23
CA THR A 152 -7.02 17.69 2.15
C THR A 152 -6.02 18.72 2.71
N PHE A 153 -4.85 18.81 2.08
CA PHE A 153 -3.77 19.71 2.44
C PHE A 153 -3.37 20.52 1.21
N GLY A 154 -3.37 21.85 1.30
CA GLY A 154 -3.09 22.72 0.15
C GLY A 154 -4.30 22.87 -0.78
N ARG A 155 -4.04 23.03 -2.09
CA ARG A 155 -5.05 23.21 -3.15
C ARG A 155 -4.51 22.79 -4.52
N GLU A 156 -5.41 22.34 -5.39
CA GLU A 156 -5.06 22.00 -6.77
C GLU A 156 -4.41 23.18 -7.52
N PRO A 157 -3.47 22.90 -8.44
CA PRO A 157 -3.00 23.88 -9.42
C PRO A 157 -4.13 24.62 -10.13
N THR A 158 -3.98 25.93 -10.28
CA THR A 158 -4.87 26.77 -11.08
C THR A 158 -4.06 27.59 -12.08
N ALA A 159 -4.73 28.22 -13.05
CA ALA A 159 -4.06 29.09 -14.03
C ALA A 159 -3.25 30.22 -13.39
N SER A 160 -3.64 30.71 -12.21
CA SER A 160 -2.92 31.75 -11.45
C SER A 160 -1.90 31.18 -10.46
N GLN A 161 -1.95 29.87 -10.17
CA GLN A 161 -1.14 29.21 -9.15
C GLN A 161 -0.73 27.81 -9.64
N LEU A 162 0.09 27.76 -10.69
CA LEU A 162 0.52 26.51 -11.31
C LEU A 162 1.35 25.62 -10.37
N GLU A 163 2.05 26.24 -9.42
CA GLU A 163 2.95 25.56 -8.49
C GLU A 163 2.25 25.06 -7.23
N SER A 164 0.96 25.30 -7.02
CA SER A 164 0.29 24.74 -5.84
C SER A 164 0.26 23.21 -5.90
N ALA A 165 0.19 22.59 -4.73
CA ALA A 165 -0.01 21.16 -4.62
C ALA A 165 -1.23 20.89 -3.74
N ASN A 166 -1.88 19.77 -4.00
CA ASN A 166 -2.87 19.20 -3.09
C ASN A 166 -2.35 17.85 -2.60
N ALA A 167 -2.46 17.60 -1.31
CA ALA A 167 -2.24 16.31 -0.69
C ALA A 167 -3.50 15.89 0.06
N VAL A 168 -3.64 14.61 0.35
CA VAL A 168 -4.74 14.10 1.18
C VAL A 168 -4.18 13.14 2.21
N GLY A 169 -4.91 12.92 3.30
CA GLY A 169 -4.50 11.98 4.33
C GLY A 169 -5.24 12.22 5.63
N PHE A 170 -4.55 11.99 6.75
CA PHE A 170 -5.17 11.96 8.06
C PHE A 170 -4.47 12.86 9.07
N VAL A 171 -5.29 13.47 9.95
CA VAL A 171 -4.84 14.25 11.09
C VAL A 171 -5.36 13.63 12.37
N ALA A 172 -4.56 13.64 13.43
CA ALA A 172 -4.96 13.16 14.74
C ALA A 172 -6.00 14.09 15.37
N LYS A 173 -7.14 13.56 15.85
CA LYS A 173 -8.18 14.35 16.56
C LYS A 173 -7.86 14.55 18.04
N ARG A 174 -6.97 13.72 18.58
CA ARG A 174 -6.52 13.70 19.97
C ARG A 174 -5.09 13.18 20.03
N ALA A 175 -4.49 13.14 21.23
CA ALA A 175 -3.28 12.35 21.41
C ALA A 175 -3.57 10.86 21.14
N ILE A 176 -2.66 10.20 20.43
CA ILE A 176 -2.74 8.78 20.05
C ILE A 176 -1.46 8.12 20.54
N ARG A 177 -1.57 7.00 21.24
CA ARG A 177 -0.41 6.22 21.70
C ARG A 177 0.04 5.24 20.63
N ALA A 178 1.33 4.96 20.61
CA ALA A 178 1.88 3.88 19.81
C ALA A 178 1.12 2.57 20.07
N GLY A 179 0.85 1.80 19.02
CA GLY A 179 0.08 0.56 19.06
C GLY A 179 -1.44 0.74 18.99
N GLU A 180 -2.00 1.95 19.15
CA GLU A 180 -3.44 2.18 18.93
C GLU A 180 -3.79 1.97 17.44
N GLU A 181 -4.92 1.31 17.17
CA GLU A 181 -5.56 1.31 15.85
C GLU A 181 -6.11 2.71 15.53
N LEU A 182 -5.96 3.11 14.29
CA LEU A 182 -6.39 4.40 13.78
C LEU A 182 -7.76 4.24 13.11
N PHE A 183 -8.75 4.94 13.66
CA PHE A 183 -10.13 4.89 13.23
C PHE A 183 -10.55 6.22 12.61
N SER A 184 -11.17 6.13 11.44
CA SER A 184 -11.82 7.25 10.75
C SER A 184 -13.34 7.12 10.83
N ASN A 185 -14.09 8.10 10.33
CA ASN A 185 -15.53 8.01 10.21
C ASN A 185 -15.93 7.67 8.76
N TYR A 186 -16.91 6.79 8.60
CA TYR A 186 -17.45 6.43 7.29
C TYR A 186 -18.77 7.13 7.10
N GLY A 187 -19.06 7.53 5.87
CA GLY A 187 -20.33 8.18 5.58
C GLY A 187 -20.46 9.53 6.28
N GLU A 188 -19.40 10.34 6.36
CA GLU A 188 -19.44 11.67 7.02
C GLU A 188 -20.50 12.62 6.41
N GLN A 189 -20.95 12.35 5.18
CA GLN A 189 -22.11 13.02 4.58
C GLN A 189 -23.42 12.79 5.34
N TYR A 190 -23.47 11.75 6.18
CA TYR A 190 -24.58 11.45 7.07
C TYR A 190 -24.23 11.93 8.49
N SER A 191 -25.14 12.66 9.11
CA SER A 191 -24.98 13.16 10.48
C SER A 191 -25.18 12.09 11.57
N ASP A 192 -25.24 10.81 11.19
CA ASP A 192 -25.62 9.69 12.04
C ASP A 192 -24.42 8.85 12.54
N GLY A 193 -23.19 9.33 12.33
CA GLY A 193 -21.99 8.60 12.71
C GLY A 193 -21.77 7.35 11.88
N GLY A 194 -22.21 7.33 10.62
CA GLY A 194 -21.96 6.26 9.66
C GLY A 194 -23.00 5.13 9.68
N GLN A 195 -24.02 5.18 10.54
CA GLN A 195 -25.03 4.13 10.65
C GLN A 195 -25.70 3.83 9.31
N ARG A 196 -26.07 4.86 8.55
CA ARG A 196 -26.67 4.71 7.23
C ARG A 196 -25.72 4.11 6.20
N TRP A 197 -24.42 4.41 6.27
CA TRP A 197 -23.44 3.81 5.37
C TRP A 197 -23.42 2.28 5.50
N PHE A 198 -23.46 1.77 6.74
CA PHE A 198 -23.54 0.33 7.03
C PHE A 198 -24.91 -0.24 6.68
N ALA A 199 -26.00 0.44 7.05
CA ALA A 199 -27.35 -0.01 6.80
C ALA A 199 -27.69 -0.13 5.30
N ASP A 200 -27.29 0.85 4.49
CA ASP A 200 -27.50 0.86 3.04
C ASP A 200 -26.75 -0.30 2.35
N ARG A 201 -25.72 -0.84 3.01
CA ARG A 201 -24.91 -2.00 2.57
C ARG A 201 -25.33 -3.31 3.25
N ASN A 202 -26.41 -3.31 4.03
CA ASN A 202 -26.85 -4.47 4.81
C ASN A 202 -25.73 -5.05 5.71
N LEU A 203 -24.88 -4.16 6.23
CA LEU A 203 -23.80 -4.46 7.17
C LEU A 203 -24.19 -4.03 8.58
N ILE A 204 -23.61 -4.68 9.57
CA ILE A 204 -23.79 -4.32 10.98
C ILE A 204 -22.59 -3.47 11.40
N LEU A 205 -22.86 -2.26 11.88
CA LEU A 205 -21.84 -1.42 12.51
C LEU A 205 -21.33 -2.12 13.77
N GLN A 206 -20.07 -2.52 13.77
CA GLN A 206 -19.43 -3.15 14.91
C GLN A 206 -18.83 -2.11 15.85
N SER A 207 -18.94 -2.35 17.15
CA SER A 207 -18.26 -1.58 18.20
C SER A 207 -17.14 -2.42 18.77
N VAL A 208 -15.94 -1.85 18.86
CA VAL A 208 -14.72 -2.57 19.25
C VAL A 208 -14.14 -1.88 20.47
N SER A 209 -13.90 -2.59 21.57
CA SER A 209 -13.29 -1.91 22.72
C SER A 209 -11.83 -1.49 22.40
N PRO A 210 -11.33 -0.37 22.94
CA PRO A 210 -9.93 0.05 22.75
C PRO A 210 -8.91 -1.05 23.11
N ALA A 211 -9.22 -1.87 24.11
CA ALA A 211 -8.37 -2.98 24.54
C ALA A 211 -8.27 -4.08 23.47
N GLN A 212 -9.33 -4.31 22.68
CA GLN A 212 -9.34 -5.30 21.61
C GLN A 212 -8.63 -4.82 20.34
N SER A 213 -8.63 -3.51 20.08
CA SER A 213 -8.01 -2.92 18.88
C SER A 213 -6.58 -2.42 19.07
N THR A 214 -6.03 -2.43 20.29
CA THR A 214 -4.67 -1.92 20.54
C THR A 214 -3.64 -3.05 20.53
N ILE A 215 -2.49 -2.84 19.86
CA ILE A 215 -1.30 -3.69 19.99
C ILE A 215 -0.58 -3.34 21.29
N GLU A 216 -0.27 -4.35 22.10
CA GLU A 216 0.46 -4.13 23.36
C GLU A 216 1.89 -3.63 23.10
N GLN A 217 2.40 -2.75 23.97
CA GLN A 217 3.75 -2.19 23.84
C GLN A 217 4.85 -3.26 23.79
N SER A 218 4.64 -4.37 24.50
CA SER A 218 5.50 -5.55 24.50
C SER A 218 5.57 -6.26 23.15
N GLU A 219 4.49 -6.21 22.36
CA GLU A 219 4.36 -6.86 21.05
C GLU A 219 4.73 -5.89 19.90
N LEU A 220 4.57 -4.58 20.11
CA LEU A 220 4.65 -3.55 19.07
C LEU A 220 5.93 -3.59 18.23
N ALA A 221 7.10 -3.74 18.86
CA ALA A 221 8.36 -3.78 18.12
C ALA A 221 8.43 -4.95 17.12
N SER A 222 7.93 -6.13 17.52
CA SER A 222 7.91 -7.32 16.66
C SER A 222 6.89 -7.18 15.52
N VAL A 223 5.72 -6.58 15.79
CA VAL A 223 4.69 -6.33 14.77
C VAL A 223 5.19 -5.28 13.78
N LYS A 224 5.82 -4.19 14.25
CA LYS A 224 6.47 -3.18 13.40
C LYS A 224 7.50 -3.85 12.48
N GLN A 225 8.37 -4.71 13.00
CA GLN A 225 9.37 -5.40 12.19
C GLN A 225 8.75 -6.23 11.05
N LEU A 226 7.58 -6.83 11.29
CA LEU A 226 6.88 -7.63 10.29
C LEU A 226 6.18 -6.76 9.25
N TYR A 227 5.44 -5.72 9.67
CA TYR A 227 4.46 -5.05 8.82
C TYR A 227 4.85 -3.65 8.36
N CYS A 228 5.88 -3.04 8.95
CA CYS A 228 6.34 -1.74 8.50
C CYS A 228 6.94 -1.83 7.09
N SER A 229 6.38 -1.04 6.18
CA SER A 229 6.92 -0.88 4.84
C SER A 229 8.33 -0.30 4.92
N LYS A 230 9.28 -0.88 4.19
CA LYS A 230 10.68 -0.43 4.12
C LYS A 230 10.92 0.55 3.00
N ILE A 231 9.86 1.02 2.36
CA ILE A 231 9.92 1.90 1.20
C ILE A 231 9.15 3.20 1.41
N TYR A 232 9.43 4.15 0.54
CA TYR A 232 8.88 5.48 0.53
C TYR A 232 8.47 5.86 -0.89
N ALA A 233 7.29 6.49 -1.01
CA ALA A 233 6.72 7.01 -2.23
C ALA A 233 5.97 8.32 -1.94
N GLY A 234 5.82 9.18 -2.94
CA GLY A 234 5.04 10.41 -2.87
C GLY A 234 5.82 11.65 -2.42
N MET A 235 5.10 12.61 -1.84
CA MET A 235 5.61 13.94 -1.47
C MET A 235 6.47 13.94 -0.21
N GLY A 236 7.66 14.51 -0.32
CA GLY A 236 8.63 14.72 0.75
C GLY A 236 8.78 16.17 1.13
N GLN A 237 9.89 16.48 1.78
CA GLN A 237 10.23 17.83 2.26
C GLN A 237 10.24 18.89 1.16
N PRO A 238 10.77 18.66 -0.07
CA PRO A 238 10.81 19.69 -1.09
C PRO A 238 9.41 20.15 -1.51
N THR A 239 8.55 19.25 -2.00
CA THR A 239 7.17 19.59 -2.37
C THR A 239 6.38 20.13 -1.18
N PHE A 240 6.56 19.58 0.03
CA PHE A 240 5.89 20.09 1.21
C PHE A 240 6.29 21.53 1.52
N ALA A 241 7.59 21.85 1.55
CA ALA A 241 8.07 23.18 1.92
C ALA A 241 7.76 24.24 0.86
N GLU A 242 7.88 23.89 -0.42
CA GLU A 242 7.79 24.85 -1.53
C GLU A 242 6.35 25.04 -2.03
N ARG A 243 5.53 23.98 -2.00
CA ARG A 243 4.24 23.95 -2.70
C ARG A 243 3.04 23.81 -1.78
N LEU A 244 3.19 23.15 -0.63
CA LEU A 244 2.10 22.98 0.33
C LEU A 244 2.17 24.00 1.48
N SER A 245 3.29 24.07 2.19
CA SER A 245 3.50 24.93 3.37
C SER A 245 3.16 26.41 3.15
N PRO A 246 3.42 27.03 1.98
CA PRO A 246 3.06 28.44 1.75
C PRO A 246 1.56 28.68 1.60
N LEU A 247 0.79 27.62 1.33
CA LEU A 247 -0.67 27.67 1.19
C LEU A 247 -1.37 27.52 2.55
N TRP A 248 -0.63 27.18 3.59
CA TRP A 248 -1.18 27.02 4.93
C TRP A 248 -1.42 28.38 5.57
N PRO A 249 -2.64 28.67 6.05
CA PRO A 249 -2.90 29.91 6.74
C PRO A 249 -2.09 30.03 8.05
N ASP A 250 -1.63 31.25 8.34
CA ASP A 250 -0.80 31.59 9.51
C ASP A 250 -1.42 31.23 10.88
N PHE A 251 -2.74 31.01 10.94
CA PHE A 251 -3.47 30.70 12.17
C PHE A 251 -3.51 29.21 12.52
N LEU A 252 -2.98 28.31 11.69
CA LEU A 252 -2.94 26.89 12.04
C LEU A 252 -1.89 26.62 13.14
N PRO A 253 -2.15 25.68 14.07
CA PRO A 253 -1.33 25.49 15.25
C PRO A 253 0.17 25.35 14.93
N SER A 254 1.05 25.90 15.78
CA SER A 254 2.51 25.76 15.66
C SER A 254 3.01 24.31 15.52
N GLN A 255 2.16 23.34 15.89
CA GLN A 255 2.38 21.89 15.84
C GLN A 255 2.49 21.33 14.41
N TRP A 256 2.11 22.08 13.37
CA TRP A 256 2.28 21.68 11.98
C TRP A 256 3.69 21.94 11.45
N ARG A 257 4.41 22.92 12.03
CA ARG A 257 5.82 23.23 11.69
C ARG A 257 6.77 22.12 12.15
N THR A 258 6.37 21.31 13.12
CA THR A 258 7.14 20.18 13.64
C THR A 258 7.20 18.97 12.69
N LEU A 259 6.55 18.98 11.53
CA LEU A 259 6.53 17.83 10.62
C LEU A 259 7.72 17.74 9.66
N HIS A 260 8.47 18.82 9.43
CA HIS A 260 9.55 18.81 8.43
C HIS A 260 10.56 17.67 8.65
N HIS A 261 11.01 17.44 9.89
CA HIS A 261 11.96 16.37 10.20
C HIS A 261 11.38 14.95 10.06
N GLN A 262 10.05 14.83 10.01
CA GLN A 262 9.33 13.56 9.84
C GLN A 262 9.07 13.22 8.37
N LEU A 263 9.22 14.17 7.45
CA LEU A 263 9.10 13.95 6.02
C LEU A 263 10.41 13.48 5.41
N ALA A 264 10.34 12.67 4.36
CA ALA A 264 11.53 12.25 3.63
C ALA A 264 12.22 13.49 3.00
N PRO A 265 13.56 13.54 2.97
CA PRO A 265 14.29 14.69 2.44
C PRO A 265 14.13 14.87 0.92
N THR A 266 13.46 13.93 0.25
CA THR A 266 13.27 13.90 -1.20
C THR A 266 11.82 13.56 -1.52
N ASP A 267 11.32 14.09 -2.63
CA ASP A 267 10.12 13.54 -3.26
C ASP A 267 10.45 12.19 -3.91
N ALA A 268 9.49 11.28 -3.91
CA ALA A 268 9.54 10.02 -4.63
C ALA A 268 8.42 10.04 -5.68
N PRO A 269 8.71 10.55 -6.90
CA PRO A 269 7.69 10.68 -7.93
C PRO A 269 7.16 9.31 -8.36
N LEU A 270 6.11 9.32 -9.20
CA LEU A 270 5.56 8.09 -9.78
C LEU A 270 6.69 7.21 -10.36
N ASP A 271 6.65 5.91 -10.10
CA ASP A 271 7.66 4.91 -10.53
C ASP A 271 9.05 5.07 -9.89
N HIS A 272 9.23 5.93 -8.88
CA HIS A 272 10.51 6.13 -8.18
C HIS A 272 10.40 5.81 -6.68
N VAL A 273 9.77 4.69 -6.37
CA VAL A 273 9.68 4.19 -4.99
C VAL A 273 11.08 3.80 -4.51
N VAL A 274 11.50 4.33 -3.37
CA VAL A 274 12.85 4.14 -2.82
C VAL A 274 12.85 3.41 -1.49
N THR A 275 13.94 2.73 -1.16
CA THR A 275 14.16 2.12 0.16
C THR A 275 14.42 3.19 1.24
N LYS A 276 13.79 3.05 2.40
CA LYS A 276 14.03 3.87 3.61
C LYS A 276 15.14 3.31 4.49
N SER A 277 15.36 2.00 4.41
CA SER A 277 16.36 1.25 5.18
C SER A 277 17.10 0.30 4.25
N ALA A 278 18.29 -0.14 4.64
CA ALA A 278 18.96 -1.23 3.93
C ALA A 278 18.09 -2.49 3.99
N VAL A 279 18.07 -3.26 2.90
CA VAL A 279 17.28 -4.50 2.78
C VAL A 279 18.19 -5.59 2.22
N ARG A 280 18.15 -6.79 2.80
CA ARG A 280 18.94 -7.92 2.31
C ARG A 280 18.20 -8.71 1.23
N VAL A 281 18.94 -9.42 0.39
CA VAL A 281 18.37 -10.38 -0.56
C VAL A 281 17.43 -11.36 0.15
N GLY A 282 16.25 -11.61 -0.44
CA GLY A 282 15.23 -12.48 0.11
C GLY A 282 14.39 -11.86 1.24
N GLU A 283 14.77 -10.68 1.74
CA GLU A 283 14.01 -9.98 2.77
C GLU A 283 12.76 -9.33 2.17
N ARG A 284 11.66 -9.35 2.94
CA ARG A 284 10.43 -8.67 2.58
C ARG A 284 10.59 -7.16 2.72
N ILE A 285 10.26 -6.44 1.66
CA ILE A 285 10.28 -4.98 1.56
C ILE A 285 8.94 -4.39 2.02
N GLU A 286 7.83 -4.96 1.52
CA GLU A 286 6.48 -4.50 1.79
C GLU A 286 5.51 -5.69 1.75
N ILE A 287 4.45 -5.60 2.56
CA ILE A 287 3.27 -6.46 2.51
C ILE A 287 2.05 -5.55 2.41
N THR A 288 1.16 -5.82 1.46
CA THR A 288 -0.03 -5.00 1.28
C THR A 288 -1.23 -5.86 0.91
N PRO A 289 -2.40 -5.68 1.53
CA PRO A 289 -3.64 -6.23 1.01
C PRO A 289 -3.89 -5.69 -0.38
N ALA A 290 -4.57 -6.49 -1.19
CA ALA A 290 -4.95 -6.13 -2.54
C ALA A 290 -6.43 -6.38 -2.79
N LEU A 291 -7.03 -5.43 -3.51
CA LEU A 291 -8.38 -5.57 -4.03
C LEU A 291 -8.28 -6.28 -5.39
N VAL A 292 -9.18 -7.23 -5.60
CA VAL A 292 -9.33 -7.93 -6.86
C VAL A 292 -10.56 -7.37 -7.55
N LEU A 293 -10.33 -6.69 -8.66
CA LEU A 293 -11.29 -5.97 -9.47
C LEU A 293 -11.64 -6.79 -10.71
N SER A 294 -12.83 -6.57 -11.26
CA SER A 294 -13.18 -7.08 -12.58
C SER A 294 -12.60 -6.17 -13.66
N ARG A 295 -11.75 -6.72 -14.54
CA ARG A 295 -11.23 -6.05 -15.74
C ARG A 295 -12.37 -5.67 -16.69
N LYS A 296 -13.33 -6.58 -16.88
CA LYS A 296 -14.42 -6.45 -17.86
C LYS A 296 -15.58 -5.58 -17.41
N TYR A 297 -15.86 -5.53 -16.10
CA TYR A 297 -17.14 -5.01 -15.66
C TYR A 297 -17.27 -3.50 -15.90
N HIS A 298 -16.17 -2.76 -16.08
CA HIS A 298 -16.17 -1.29 -16.10
C HIS A 298 -15.13 -0.59 -16.97
N ASP A 299 -14.59 -1.27 -17.99
CA ASP A 299 -13.60 -0.67 -18.89
C ASP A 299 -12.38 -0.07 -18.17
N LEU A 300 -11.90 -0.78 -17.13
CA LEU A 300 -10.86 -0.31 -16.21
C LEU A 300 -9.59 0.15 -16.96
N GLU A 301 -9.29 -0.48 -18.10
CA GLU A 301 -8.15 -0.18 -18.97
C GLU A 301 -8.13 1.25 -19.50
N ASN A 302 -9.31 1.87 -19.65
CA ASN A 302 -9.47 3.24 -20.14
C ASN A 302 -9.54 4.29 -19.02
N THR A 303 -9.17 3.91 -17.80
CA THR A 303 -9.13 4.80 -16.64
C THR A 303 -7.69 5.10 -16.22
N ALA A 304 -7.49 6.20 -15.47
CA ALA A 304 -6.19 6.50 -14.87
C ALA A 304 -5.73 5.43 -13.85
N LEU A 305 -6.67 4.63 -13.34
CA LEU A 305 -6.40 3.52 -12.42
C LEU A 305 -5.68 2.35 -13.09
N ALA A 306 -5.81 2.20 -14.42
CA ALA A 306 -5.20 1.10 -15.19
C ALA A 306 -3.68 0.97 -14.95
N THR A 307 -2.98 2.07 -14.76
CA THR A 307 -1.51 2.09 -14.57
C THR A 307 -1.09 1.55 -13.18
N LEU A 308 -2.00 1.56 -12.20
CA LEU A 308 -1.74 1.20 -10.81
C LEU A 308 -2.18 -0.23 -10.46
N VAL A 309 -2.84 -0.93 -11.38
CA VAL A 309 -3.30 -2.30 -11.21
C VAL A 309 -2.41 -3.29 -11.95
N PHE A 310 -2.37 -4.53 -11.47
CA PHE A 310 -1.77 -5.66 -12.18
C PHE A 310 -2.87 -6.39 -12.95
N PHE A 311 -2.91 -6.22 -14.27
CA PHE A 311 -3.79 -7.02 -15.11
C PHE A 311 -3.26 -8.44 -15.24
N TRP A 312 -4.15 -9.39 -15.56
CA TRP A 312 -3.77 -10.77 -15.85
C TRP A 312 -2.59 -10.89 -16.83
N ASP A 313 -2.60 -10.10 -17.90
CA ASP A 313 -1.57 -10.11 -18.95
C ASP A 313 -0.25 -9.45 -18.51
N ASP A 314 -0.23 -8.75 -17.38
CA ASP A 314 0.98 -8.17 -16.76
C ASP A 314 1.64 -9.15 -15.78
N LEU A 315 1.00 -10.28 -15.46
CA LEU A 315 1.48 -11.25 -14.51
C LEU A 315 2.35 -12.32 -15.19
N THR A 316 3.35 -12.83 -14.48
CA THR A 316 4.14 -13.98 -14.94
C THR A 316 3.30 -15.25 -14.93
N PRO A 317 3.71 -16.30 -15.68
CA PRO A 317 3.04 -17.60 -15.62
C PRO A 317 2.87 -18.16 -14.20
N ASP A 318 3.87 -17.99 -13.34
CA ASP A 318 3.83 -18.43 -11.93
C ASP A 318 2.76 -17.68 -11.13
N HIS A 319 2.64 -16.36 -11.32
CA HIS A 319 1.60 -15.56 -10.68
C HIS A 319 0.20 -15.95 -11.18
N GLN A 320 0.05 -16.14 -12.48
CA GLN A 320 -1.21 -16.59 -13.10
C GLN A 320 -1.63 -17.96 -12.54
N GLU A 321 -0.69 -18.90 -12.44
CA GLU A 321 -0.95 -20.22 -11.87
C GLU A 321 -1.31 -20.15 -10.38
N THR A 322 -0.60 -19.33 -9.61
CA THR A 322 -0.94 -19.06 -8.21
C THR A 322 -2.38 -18.57 -8.07
N LEU A 323 -2.82 -17.63 -8.93
CA LEU A 323 -4.20 -17.13 -8.91
C LEU A 323 -5.24 -18.19 -9.28
N ARG A 324 -4.93 -19.10 -10.22
CA ARG A 324 -5.80 -20.25 -10.52
C ARG A 324 -5.95 -21.15 -9.30
N GLN A 325 -4.85 -21.49 -8.64
CA GLN A 325 -4.87 -22.36 -7.46
C GLN A 325 -5.64 -21.72 -6.30
N LEU A 326 -5.39 -20.44 -6.04
CA LEU A 326 -6.13 -19.65 -5.03
C LEU A 326 -7.61 -19.50 -5.37
N ARG A 327 -7.98 -19.49 -6.65
CA ARG A 327 -9.38 -19.46 -7.09
C ARG A 327 -10.09 -20.78 -6.85
N HIS A 328 -9.42 -21.90 -7.11
CA HIS A 328 -9.99 -23.23 -6.97
C HIS A 328 -9.90 -23.81 -5.55
N GLY A 329 -9.26 -23.10 -4.62
CA GLY A 329 -9.22 -23.47 -3.21
C GLY A 329 -8.29 -24.65 -2.94
N ASP A 330 -7.06 -24.62 -3.48
CA ASP A 330 -6.03 -25.58 -3.12
C ASP A 330 -5.77 -25.54 -1.60
N ASP A 331 -5.92 -26.68 -0.91
CA ASP A 331 -5.79 -26.80 0.55
C ASP A 331 -4.43 -26.28 1.08
N SER A 332 -3.38 -26.26 0.26
CA SER A 332 -2.04 -25.81 0.64
C SER A 332 -1.83 -24.30 0.53
N LEU A 333 -2.61 -23.61 -0.31
CA LEU A 333 -2.50 -22.16 -0.55
C LEU A 333 -3.71 -21.38 -0.01
N GLY A 334 -4.81 -22.08 0.26
CA GLY A 334 -6.11 -21.54 0.63
C GLY A 334 -6.87 -20.98 -0.57
N SER A 335 -8.02 -20.34 -0.28
CA SER A 335 -8.78 -19.58 -1.27
C SER A 335 -8.62 -18.08 -1.03
N TYR A 336 -8.70 -17.25 -2.07
CA TYR A 336 -8.84 -15.81 -1.86
C TYR A 336 -10.31 -15.45 -1.53
N ALA A 337 -10.53 -14.31 -0.87
CA ALA A 337 -11.88 -13.85 -0.53
C ALA A 337 -12.54 -13.18 -1.74
N VAL A 338 -13.72 -13.66 -2.14
CA VAL A 338 -14.53 -12.99 -3.17
C VAL A 338 -15.07 -11.69 -2.58
N GLN A 339 -14.62 -10.58 -3.15
CA GLN A 339 -15.07 -9.25 -2.76
C GLN A 339 -16.37 -8.89 -3.47
N TYR A 340 -17.08 -7.93 -2.89
CA TYR A 340 -18.29 -7.40 -3.49
C TYR A 340 -17.99 -6.62 -4.77
N GLN A 341 -18.75 -6.87 -5.83
CA GLN A 341 -18.61 -6.21 -7.14
C GLN A 341 -20.02 -5.98 -7.71
N GLY A 342 -20.73 -4.95 -7.23
CA GLY A 342 -22.09 -4.64 -7.66
C GLY A 342 -22.61 -3.33 -7.07
N ALA A 343 -23.85 -2.95 -7.42
CA ALA A 343 -24.48 -1.71 -6.93
C ALA A 343 -24.82 -1.77 -5.44
N LEU A 344 -24.77 -0.67 -4.69
CA LEU A 344 -25.02 -0.65 -3.24
C LEU A 344 -26.22 -1.46 -2.74
N SER A 345 -27.34 -1.46 -3.48
CA SER A 345 -28.56 -2.20 -3.18
C SER A 345 -28.45 -3.73 -3.24
N GLU A 346 -27.36 -4.29 -3.77
CA GLU A 346 -27.16 -5.72 -4.01
C GLU A 346 -26.00 -6.32 -3.22
N TRP A 347 -25.68 -5.75 -2.05
CA TRP A 347 -24.50 -6.11 -1.24
C TRP A 347 -24.42 -7.59 -0.82
N LYS A 348 -24.00 -8.43 -1.76
CA LYS A 348 -23.81 -9.87 -1.61
C LYS A 348 -22.47 -10.20 -2.22
N ARG A 349 -21.57 -10.77 -1.42
CA ARG A 349 -20.31 -11.37 -1.88
C ARG A 349 -20.61 -12.58 -2.76
N THR A 350 -20.99 -12.32 -4.01
CA THR A 350 -21.22 -13.33 -5.03
C THR A 350 -20.07 -13.34 -5.98
N ASP A 351 -19.58 -14.53 -6.26
CA ASP A 351 -18.54 -14.74 -7.23
C ASP A 351 -19.10 -14.60 -8.64
N ARG A 352 -19.01 -13.38 -9.20
CA ARG A 352 -19.52 -13.06 -10.54
C ARG A 352 -18.47 -13.22 -11.63
N TRP A 353 -17.23 -13.63 -11.30
CA TRP A 353 -16.19 -13.79 -12.32
C TRP A 353 -16.34 -15.12 -13.07
N SER A 354 -16.68 -15.00 -14.35
CA SER A 354 -16.75 -16.15 -15.25
C SER A 354 -15.39 -16.80 -15.51
N ARG A 355 -14.31 -16.02 -15.41
CA ARG A 355 -12.95 -16.41 -15.73
C ARG A 355 -11.96 -15.71 -14.81
N VAL A 356 -10.93 -16.43 -14.36
CA VAL A 356 -9.85 -15.86 -13.55
C VAL A 356 -9.00 -14.86 -14.34
N GLU A 357 -8.97 -14.96 -15.67
CA GLU A 357 -8.22 -14.03 -16.52
C GLU A 357 -8.84 -12.62 -16.60
N ASP A 358 -10.07 -12.48 -16.14
CA ASP A 358 -10.78 -11.20 -16.12
C ASP A 358 -10.48 -10.38 -14.85
N VAL A 359 -9.44 -10.72 -14.09
CA VAL A 359 -9.04 -10.02 -12.86
C VAL A 359 -8.05 -8.90 -13.13
N ALA A 360 -8.19 -7.83 -12.36
CA ALA A 360 -7.17 -6.81 -12.15
C ALA A 360 -6.90 -6.68 -10.65
N ILE A 361 -5.62 -6.64 -10.25
CA ILE A 361 -5.25 -6.61 -8.84
C ILE A 361 -4.74 -5.20 -8.49
N LEU A 362 -5.42 -4.52 -7.59
CA LEU A 362 -5.00 -3.23 -7.06
C LEU A 362 -4.24 -3.44 -5.74
N ALA A 363 -2.96 -3.05 -5.70
CA ALA A 363 -2.18 -3.01 -4.46
C ALA A 363 -2.63 -1.84 -3.59
N ALA A 364 -3.61 -2.15 -2.76
CA ALA A 364 -4.59 -1.25 -2.20
C ALA A 364 -4.01 -0.33 -1.12
N ALA A 365 -3.12 -0.86 -0.27
CA ALA A 365 -2.72 -0.22 0.98
C ALA A 365 -1.24 0.16 1.05
N GLY A 366 -0.55 0.26 -0.08
CA GLY A 366 0.91 0.33 -0.11
C GLY A 366 1.45 1.17 -1.25
N SER A 367 2.77 1.31 -1.24
CA SER A 367 3.50 1.98 -2.33
C SER A 367 3.84 1.01 -3.47
N LEU A 368 3.56 -0.29 -3.30
CA LEU A 368 3.79 -1.35 -4.28
C LEU A 368 3.21 -1.04 -5.66
N ALA A 369 2.00 -0.48 -5.74
CA ALA A 369 1.37 -0.11 -7.02
C ALA A 369 2.20 0.89 -7.85
N MET A 370 3.06 1.66 -7.19
CA MET A 370 3.91 2.70 -7.79
C MET A 370 5.34 2.21 -8.05
N VAL A 371 5.66 0.93 -7.79
CA VAL A 371 7.00 0.39 -8.07
C VAL A 371 7.16 0.19 -9.57
N ASN A 372 8.24 0.74 -10.14
CA ASN A 372 8.52 0.66 -11.57
C ASN A 372 8.62 -0.79 -12.04
N ARG A 373 7.96 -1.10 -13.16
CA ARG A 373 7.97 -2.42 -13.80
C ARG A 373 8.96 -2.38 -14.97
N VAL A 374 10.00 -3.20 -14.90
CA VAL A 374 11.12 -3.17 -15.87
C VAL A 374 11.29 -4.47 -16.67
N GLY A 375 10.42 -5.44 -16.47
CA GLY A 375 10.45 -6.72 -17.17
C GLY A 375 9.92 -6.65 -18.60
N THR A 376 10.19 -7.69 -19.39
CA THR A 376 9.69 -7.85 -20.76
C THR A 376 8.59 -8.91 -20.83
N ARG A 377 7.64 -8.78 -21.77
CA ARG A 377 6.55 -9.75 -21.97
C ARG A 377 7.02 -11.13 -22.44
N ASP A 378 8.10 -11.17 -23.22
CA ASP A 378 8.62 -12.41 -23.82
C ASP A 378 9.43 -13.28 -22.83
N GLY A 379 9.52 -12.86 -21.57
CA GLY A 379 9.98 -13.68 -20.46
C GLY A 379 11.50 -13.82 -20.36
N TYR A 380 11.98 -13.65 -19.12
CA TYR A 380 13.08 -14.41 -18.50
C TYR A 380 14.46 -14.46 -19.16
N ARG A 381 14.69 -13.84 -20.30
CA ARG A 381 16.05 -13.48 -20.68
C ARG A 381 16.33 -12.17 -19.97
N GLU A 382 17.32 -12.21 -19.07
CA GLU A 382 18.09 -11.03 -18.66
C GLU A 382 18.55 -10.30 -19.93
N SER A 383 17.66 -9.54 -20.56
CA SER A 383 18.00 -8.74 -21.73
C SER A 383 18.67 -7.51 -21.17
N SER A 384 19.99 -7.60 -21.02
CA SER A 384 21.06 -6.69 -21.46
C SER A 384 20.76 -5.22 -21.85
N ILE A 385 19.63 -4.65 -21.44
CA ILE A 385 19.23 -3.26 -21.65
C ILE A 385 18.88 -2.67 -20.28
N GLY A 386 19.93 -2.43 -19.49
CA GLY A 386 20.00 -1.29 -18.56
C GLY A 386 19.29 -1.33 -17.20
N GLY A 387 18.43 -2.31 -16.88
CA GLY A 387 17.75 -2.34 -15.58
C GLY A 387 17.65 -3.74 -14.99
N THR A 388 18.61 -4.14 -14.16
CA THR A 388 18.44 -5.34 -13.33
C THR A 388 17.30 -5.10 -12.34
N ALA A 389 16.23 -5.88 -12.46
CA ALA A 389 15.17 -5.90 -11.46
C ALA A 389 15.78 -6.27 -10.10
N ASN A 390 15.38 -5.56 -9.05
CA ASN A 390 15.95 -5.72 -7.71
C ASN A 390 14.90 -6.14 -6.68
N CYS A 391 13.67 -6.36 -7.12
CA CYS A 391 12.60 -6.96 -6.34
C CYS A 391 11.68 -7.83 -7.21
N ARG A 392 10.97 -8.73 -6.54
CA ARG A 392 9.94 -9.61 -7.11
C ARG A 392 8.64 -9.52 -6.33
N LEU A 393 7.52 -9.73 -7.02
CA LEU A 393 6.19 -9.82 -6.45
C LEU A 393 5.93 -11.26 -5.98
N VAL A 394 5.19 -11.40 -4.90
CA VAL A 394 4.58 -12.67 -4.47
C VAL A 394 3.11 -12.40 -4.18
N ILE A 395 2.23 -13.28 -4.67
CA ILE A 395 0.78 -13.22 -4.45
C ILE A 395 0.39 -14.33 -3.48
N ARG A 396 -0.38 -14.00 -2.44
CA ARG A 396 -0.88 -14.94 -1.44
C ARG A 396 -2.37 -14.76 -1.20
N SER A 397 -3.01 -15.80 -0.68
CA SER A 397 -4.33 -15.67 -0.07
C SER A 397 -4.28 -14.72 1.12
N ALA A 398 -5.31 -13.87 1.26
CA ALA A 398 -5.53 -13.11 2.48
C ALA A 398 -6.00 -13.98 3.66
N ARG A 399 -6.54 -15.19 3.42
CA ARG A 399 -7.05 -16.09 4.47
C ARG A 399 -5.98 -16.96 5.10
N TYR A 400 -4.90 -17.25 4.38
CA TYR A 400 -3.81 -18.06 4.91
C TYR A 400 -2.85 -17.14 5.68
N GLY A 401 -3.03 -17.07 7.00
CA GLY A 401 -2.08 -16.42 7.90
C GLY A 401 -0.70 -17.01 7.71
N TRP A 402 0.32 -16.15 7.73
CA TRP A 402 1.73 -16.54 7.65
C TRP A 402 2.01 -17.60 8.75
N SER A 403 2.19 -18.87 8.38
CA SER A 403 2.71 -19.92 9.26
C SER A 403 4.23 -19.85 9.23
N GLY A 404 4.77 -18.85 9.91
CA GLY A 404 6.20 -18.68 10.07
C GLY A 404 6.67 -19.77 11.01
N SER A 405 7.34 -20.75 10.45
CA SER A 405 8.00 -21.84 11.18
C SER A 405 9.02 -21.28 12.18
N SER A 406 8.59 -20.96 13.40
CA SER A 406 9.28 -21.21 14.68
C SER A 406 8.59 -20.47 15.84
N GLY A 407 7.63 -21.11 16.51
CA GLY A 407 7.49 -21.04 17.98
C GLY A 407 7.19 -19.71 18.69
N THR A 408 6.76 -18.63 18.02
CA THR A 408 6.32 -17.41 18.71
C THR A 408 4.81 -17.18 18.53
N ASN A 409 4.16 -16.62 19.56
CA ASN A 409 2.72 -16.40 19.74
C ASN A 409 2.04 -15.50 18.66
N THR A 410 2.19 -15.78 17.37
CA THR A 410 1.51 -15.05 16.28
C THR A 410 0.09 -15.56 16.01
N SER A 411 -0.38 -16.58 16.74
CA SER A 411 -1.72 -17.15 16.63
C SER A 411 -2.87 -16.20 17.00
N LYS A 412 -2.58 -14.98 17.46
CA LYS A 412 -3.58 -13.94 17.79
C LYS A 412 -4.06 -13.15 16.56
N PHE A 413 -3.35 -13.18 15.44
CA PHE A 413 -3.79 -12.52 14.21
C PHE A 413 -4.49 -13.53 13.31
N GLN A 414 -5.78 -13.77 13.54
CA GLN A 414 -6.59 -14.53 12.61
C GLN A 414 -7.06 -13.58 11.50
N LEU A 415 -6.57 -13.78 10.28
CA LEU A 415 -7.13 -13.18 9.08
C LEU A 415 -8.47 -13.86 8.77
N LEU A 416 -9.49 -13.57 9.58
CA LEU A 416 -10.86 -14.02 9.34
C LEU A 416 -11.47 -13.10 8.28
N ASP A 417 -11.76 -13.65 7.09
CA ASP A 417 -12.67 -13.10 6.08
C ASP A 417 -12.57 -11.58 5.82
N GLY A 418 -11.33 -11.07 5.80
CA GLY A 418 -11.05 -9.65 5.60
C GLY A 418 -11.57 -9.11 4.26
N ASN A 419 -11.76 -7.80 4.21
CA ASN A 419 -12.28 -7.10 3.03
C ASN A 419 -11.33 -7.12 1.82
N ALA A 420 -10.08 -7.55 1.98
CA ALA A 420 -9.11 -7.70 0.91
C ALA A 420 -9.13 -9.12 0.32
N GLY A 421 -9.16 -9.24 -1.01
CA GLY A 421 -9.14 -10.54 -1.67
C GLY A 421 -7.80 -11.24 -1.52
N LEU A 422 -6.70 -10.52 -1.76
CA LEU A 422 -5.34 -11.05 -1.82
C LEU A 422 -4.40 -10.28 -0.88
N VAL A 423 -3.21 -10.84 -0.69
CA VAL A 423 -2.05 -10.16 -0.10
C VAL A 423 -0.90 -10.21 -1.08
N LEU A 424 -0.26 -9.07 -1.28
CA LEU A 424 0.92 -8.92 -2.13
C LEU A 424 2.13 -8.68 -1.25
N GLU A 425 3.23 -9.37 -1.55
CA GLU A 425 4.52 -9.14 -0.92
C GLU A 425 5.54 -8.70 -1.96
N LEU A 426 6.31 -7.67 -1.62
CA LEU A 426 7.48 -7.26 -2.38
C LEU A 426 8.72 -7.81 -1.68
N ILE A 427 9.53 -8.60 -2.39
CA ILE A 427 10.71 -9.27 -1.83
C ILE A 427 11.95 -8.82 -2.61
N ALA A 428 13.01 -8.47 -1.90
CA ALA A 428 14.29 -8.09 -2.51
C ALA A 428 14.94 -9.29 -3.22
N THR A 429 15.47 -9.07 -4.42
CA THR A 429 16.24 -10.08 -5.18
C THR A 429 17.75 -9.82 -5.13
N ALA A 430 18.16 -8.72 -4.51
CA ALA A 430 19.54 -8.34 -4.23
C ALA A 430 19.61 -7.58 -2.90
N ASP A 431 20.80 -7.36 -2.38
CA ASP A 431 21.00 -6.41 -1.28
C ASP A 431 20.77 -4.97 -1.78
N LEU A 432 20.01 -4.19 -1.04
CA LEU A 432 19.60 -2.83 -1.40
C LEU A 432 20.05 -1.84 -0.33
N ASP A 433 20.81 -0.83 -0.73
CA ASP A 433 21.16 0.29 0.13
C ASP A 433 19.97 1.24 0.32
N VAL A 434 20.07 2.15 1.29
CA VAL A 434 19.06 3.20 1.50
C VAL A 434 19.02 4.14 0.30
N GLY A 435 17.81 4.50 -0.16
CA GLY A 435 17.60 5.36 -1.32
C GLY A 435 17.63 4.61 -2.67
N THR A 436 17.81 3.29 -2.65
CA THR A 436 17.76 2.47 -3.86
C THR A 436 16.36 2.53 -4.47
N VAL A 437 16.27 2.90 -5.74
CA VAL A 437 15.02 2.87 -6.52
C VAL A 437 14.63 1.43 -6.81
N LEU A 438 13.38 1.08 -6.50
CA LEU A 438 12.87 -0.26 -6.70
C LEU A 438 12.40 -0.51 -8.13
N ARG A 439 12.70 -1.71 -8.61
CA ARG A 439 12.44 -2.15 -9.99
C ARG A 439 11.93 -3.59 -9.95
N LEU A 440 10.65 -3.73 -10.25
CA LEU A 440 9.92 -4.99 -10.22
C LEU A 440 10.11 -5.76 -11.53
N ASN A 441 10.41 -7.06 -11.42
CA ASN A 441 10.48 -7.97 -12.55
C ASN A 441 9.09 -8.36 -13.07
N LEU A 442 8.36 -7.39 -13.63
CA LEU A 442 7.10 -7.57 -14.34
C LEU A 442 7.09 -6.73 -15.63
N PRO A 443 6.34 -7.15 -16.66
CA PRO A 443 6.05 -6.33 -17.83
C PRO A 443 5.54 -4.93 -17.46
N GLN A 444 5.89 -3.95 -18.30
CA GLN A 444 5.29 -2.62 -18.22
C GLN A 444 3.77 -2.70 -18.36
N THR A 445 3.07 -1.89 -17.56
CA THR A 445 1.61 -1.87 -17.49
C THR A 445 0.98 -1.48 -18.82
N VAL A 446 -0.16 -2.09 -19.17
CA VAL A 446 -0.95 -1.75 -20.37
C VAL A 446 -1.58 -0.35 -20.27
N GLY A 447 -1.75 0.17 -19.07
CA GLY A 447 -2.42 1.44 -18.79
C GLY A 447 -1.76 2.67 -19.45
N SER A 448 -2.58 3.66 -19.79
CA SER A 448 -2.13 4.95 -20.32
C SER A 448 -1.44 5.78 -19.25
N HIS A 449 -0.10 5.70 -19.16
CA HIS A 449 0.71 6.58 -18.31
C HIS A 449 0.40 8.07 -18.54
N SER A 450 0.01 8.46 -19.76
CA SER A 450 -0.43 9.83 -20.07
C SER A 450 -1.71 10.23 -19.36
N GLN A 451 -2.69 9.34 -19.23
CA GLN A 451 -3.94 9.64 -18.55
C GLN A 451 -3.73 9.79 -17.04
N LEU A 452 -2.97 8.87 -16.42
CA LEU A 452 -2.58 9.00 -15.01
C LEU A 452 -1.79 10.30 -14.80
N ARG A 453 -0.78 10.58 -15.64
CA ARG A 453 0.01 11.80 -15.55
C ARG A 453 -0.86 13.06 -15.60
N ARG A 454 -1.84 13.13 -16.48
CA ARG A 454 -2.77 14.27 -16.57
C ARG A 454 -3.51 14.49 -15.25
N VAL A 455 -4.08 13.43 -14.67
CA VAL A 455 -4.80 13.53 -13.38
C VAL A 455 -3.86 13.94 -12.23
N LEU A 456 -2.61 13.45 -12.23
CA LEU A 456 -1.62 13.84 -11.24
C LEU A 456 -1.15 15.31 -11.41
N GLN A 457 -1.08 15.82 -12.64
CA GLN A 457 -0.82 17.24 -12.90
C GLN A 457 -1.94 18.12 -12.35
N GLU A 458 -3.21 17.73 -12.54
CA GLU A 458 -4.37 18.46 -12.04
C GLU A 458 -4.42 18.54 -10.51
N THR A 459 -3.84 17.56 -9.81
CA THR A 459 -3.79 17.53 -8.33
C THR A 459 -2.53 18.15 -7.75
N GLY A 460 -1.55 18.49 -8.60
CA GLY A 460 -0.25 19.01 -8.19
C GLY A 460 0.65 17.96 -7.53
N GLN A 461 0.34 16.66 -7.66
CA GLN A 461 1.20 15.56 -7.22
C GLN A 461 2.59 15.65 -7.89
N PRO A 462 3.70 15.36 -7.18
CA PRO A 462 5.03 15.38 -7.76
C PRO A 462 5.13 14.30 -8.84
N LEU A 463 5.52 14.74 -10.03
CA LEU A 463 5.74 13.88 -11.18
C LEU A 463 7.22 13.76 -11.48
N PRO A 464 7.64 12.67 -12.14
CA PRO A 464 9.01 12.57 -12.61
C PRO A 464 9.32 13.78 -13.49
N THR A 465 10.32 14.57 -13.13
CA THR A 465 10.94 15.51 -14.08
C THR A 465 11.47 14.68 -15.23
N LYS A 466 11.28 15.13 -16.48
CA LYS A 466 11.57 14.37 -17.71
C LYS A 466 13.04 13.91 -17.87
N ASP A 467 13.91 14.21 -16.91
CA ASP A 467 15.36 13.99 -16.96
C ASP A 467 15.84 12.70 -16.25
N ILE A 468 14.95 11.82 -15.76
CA ILE A 468 15.32 10.54 -15.11
C ILE A 468 14.78 9.30 -15.85
N LEU A 469 14.52 9.40 -17.16
CA LEU A 469 14.65 8.20 -18.00
C LEU A 469 16.14 8.04 -18.28
N PRO A 470 16.72 6.83 -18.17
CA PRO A 470 18.12 6.65 -18.54
C PRO A 470 18.26 7.09 -19.99
N ARG A 471 18.93 8.23 -20.20
CA ARG A 471 19.52 8.51 -21.50
C ARG A 471 20.37 7.28 -21.79
N ASN A 472 20.15 6.65 -22.93
CA ASN A 472 21.08 5.67 -23.47
C ASN A 472 22.47 6.32 -23.41
N GLU A 473 23.30 5.91 -22.46
CA GLU A 473 24.68 6.35 -22.33
C GLU A 473 25.48 5.70 -23.45
N SER A 474 25.32 6.26 -24.64
CA SER A 474 26.37 6.31 -25.63
C SER A 474 26.59 7.79 -25.92
N ASN A 475 27.31 8.46 -25.03
CA ASN A 475 28.40 9.38 -25.37
C ASN A 475 28.94 10.03 -24.10
N SER A 476 30.27 10.01 -24.02
CA SER A 476 31.10 10.68 -23.05
C SER A 476 30.73 12.16 -22.87
N ILE A 477 30.84 12.67 -21.64
CA ILE A 477 31.69 13.82 -21.24
C ILE A 477 31.29 14.33 -19.84
N LYS A 478 32.30 14.26 -18.95
CA LYS A 478 32.65 15.10 -17.78
C LYS A 478 31.62 15.38 -16.68
N SER A 479 31.95 14.82 -15.51
CA SER A 479 31.63 15.30 -14.17
C SER A 479 31.98 16.79 -14.02
N ASP A 480 31.01 17.59 -13.60
CA ASP A 480 31.19 18.79 -12.78
C ASP A 480 29.79 19.28 -12.39
N LEU A 481 29.29 18.92 -11.20
CA LEU A 481 28.16 19.58 -10.53
C LEU A 481 28.08 19.11 -9.06
N TYR A 482 28.99 19.63 -8.24
CA TYR A 482 28.75 19.90 -6.82
C TYR A 482 29.28 21.31 -6.57
N PRO A 483 28.46 22.32 -6.26
CA PRO A 483 28.98 23.56 -5.71
C PRO A 483 29.37 23.30 -4.25
N SER A 484 30.67 23.26 -4.02
CA SER A 484 31.29 23.31 -2.70
C SER A 484 31.02 24.67 -2.04
N THR A 485 30.57 24.62 -0.79
CA THR A 485 30.87 25.58 0.29
C THR A 485 30.56 27.07 0.05
N VAL A 486 29.43 27.53 0.60
CA VAL A 486 29.26 28.94 1.00
C VAL A 486 30.02 29.13 2.32
N LYS A 487 30.99 30.05 2.33
CA LYS A 487 31.62 30.55 3.57
C LYS A 487 30.72 31.63 4.20
N PRO A 488 30.60 31.67 5.53
CA PRO A 488 30.03 32.81 6.24
C PRO A 488 31.14 33.84 6.42
N ASP A 489 30.91 35.08 6.01
CA ASP A 489 31.48 36.31 6.57
C ASP A 489 31.04 37.46 5.66
N GLU A 490 29.98 38.17 6.09
CA GLU A 490 29.76 39.61 5.88
C GLU A 490 28.38 39.96 6.47
N LEU A 491 28.41 40.46 7.71
CA LEU A 491 27.39 41.30 8.33
C LEU A 491 28.01 42.66 8.59
#